data_AF-A0A7S2DJI0-F1
#
_entry.id   AF-A0A7S2DJI0-F1
#
_cell.length_a   1.000
_cell.length_b   1.000
_cell.length_c   1.000
_cell.angle_alpha   90.00
_cell.angle_beta   90.00
_cell.angle_gamma   90.00
#
_symmetry.space_group_name_H-M   'P 1'
#
loop_
_entity.id
_entity.type
_entity.pdbx_description
1 polymer ?
#
loop_
_entity_poly.entity_id
_entity_poly.type
_entity_poly.pdbx_seq_one_letter_code
_entity_poly.pdbx_strand_id
1 'polypeptide(L)'
;ELRQAMTRLGVPNEDEAEALDARLEIDLRLGLAFSRFQTRYFRHHFGAQFSNLVKAVNYGPCQVPTLWLCVHRHCQVEDFSPKAFWRLRVALKTPEGREFPAEAACGKLWD
;
A
#
# COMPACT_ATOMS: atom_id res chain seq x y z
N GLU A 1 9.98 34.46 6.77
CA GLU A 1 10.48 33.19 7.34
C GLU A 1 11.98 33.25 7.65
N LEU A 2 12.90 33.29 6.68
CA LEU A 2 14.35 33.32 6.96
C LEU A 2 14.81 34.48 7.87
N ARG A 3 14.37 35.72 7.61
CA ARG A 3 14.69 36.88 8.49
C ARG A 3 14.15 36.70 9.92
N GLN A 4 13.05 35.97 10.07
CA GLN A 4 12.41 35.72 11.37
C GLN A 4 13.09 34.55 12.11
N ALA A 5 13.62 33.56 11.39
CA ALA A 5 14.43 32.50 11.96
C ALA A 5 15.79 33.03 12.45
N MET A 6 16.42 33.93 11.69
CA MET A 6 17.69 34.58 12.09
C MET A 6 17.54 35.47 13.34
N THR A 7 16.34 35.99 13.61
CA THR A 7 16.05 36.75 14.84
C THR A 7 15.59 35.86 16.00
N ARG A 8 15.40 34.55 15.79
CA ARG A 8 14.93 33.57 16.78
C ARG A 8 15.73 32.28 16.69
N LEU A 9 17.04 32.39 16.92
CA LEU A 9 17.92 31.22 16.95
C LEU A 9 17.59 30.35 18.18
N GLY A 10 17.44 29.05 17.95
CA GLY A 10 17.31 28.03 18.99
C GLY A 10 18.55 27.15 19.06
N VAL A 11 18.55 26.20 19.99
CA VAL A 11 19.53 25.11 20.03
C VAL A 11 18.98 23.89 19.26
N PRO A 12 19.83 23.08 18.62
CA PRO A 12 19.40 21.80 18.06
C PRO A 12 18.76 20.90 19.12
N ASN A 13 17.73 20.16 18.73
CA ASN A 13 17.08 19.18 19.59
C ASN A 13 17.83 17.83 19.50
N GLU A 14 18.52 17.44 20.57
CA GLU A 14 19.30 16.19 20.61
C GLU A 14 18.40 14.95 20.56
N ASP A 15 17.23 14.98 21.21
CA ASP A 15 16.30 13.84 21.25
C ASP A 15 15.81 13.44 19.85
N GLU A 16 15.58 14.43 18.97
CA GLU A 16 15.18 14.19 17.58
C GLU A 16 16.32 13.59 16.76
N ALA A 17 17.56 13.99 17.02
CA ALA A 17 18.74 13.44 16.38
C ALA A 17 18.96 11.98 16.81
N GLU A 18 18.88 11.69 18.12
CA GLU A 18 19.00 10.33 18.65
C GLU A 18 17.90 9.40 18.11
N ALA A 19 16.67 9.89 17.98
CA ALA A 19 15.58 9.12 17.40
C ALA A 19 15.83 8.77 15.91
N LEU A 20 16.45 9.69 15.15
CA LEU A 20 16.85 9.42 13.77
C LEU A 20 17.94 8.34 13.72
N ASP A 21 18.98 8.48 14.56
CA ASP A 21 20.10 7.53 14.62
C ASP A 21 19.64 6.12 14.98
N ALA A 22 18.74 6.00 15.97
CA ALA A 22 18.15 4.73 16.34
C ALA A 22 17.43 4.06 15.16
N ARG A 23 16.67 4.84 14.36
CA ARG A 23 15.95 4.30 13.21
C ARG A 23 16.90 3.91 12.07
N LEU A 24 17.95 4.68 11.82
CA LEU A 24 18.97 4.35 10.83
C LEU A 24 19.67 3.03 11.18
N GLU A 25 20.01 2.84 12.46
CA GLU A 25 20.63 1.62 12.94
C GLU A 25 19.72 0.40 12.78
N ILE A 26 18.46 0.53 13.18
CA ILE A 26 17.46 -0.55 13.08
C ILE A 26 17.24 -0.95 11.61
N ASP A 27 17.00 0.03 10.74
CA ASP A 27 16.73 -0.21 9.32
C ASP A 27 17.94 -0.85 8.63
N LEU A 28 19.16 -0.38 8.95
CA LEU A 28 20.39 -0.94 8.40
C LEU A 28 20.63 -2.38 8.86
N ARG A 29 20.53 -2.64 10.17
CA ARG A 29 20.83 -3.96 10.74
C ARG A 29 19.83 -5.01 10.27
N LEU A 30 18.53 -4.72 10.40
CA LEU A 30 17.49 -5.64 9.95
C LEU A 30 17.51 -5.79 8.43
N GLY A 31 17.59 -4.68 7.70
CA GLY A 31 17.64 -4.68 6.24
C GLY A 31 18.79 -5.51 5.70
N LEU A 32 20.01 -5.32 6.19
CA LEU A 32 21.17 -6.09 5.75
C LEU A 32 21.10 -7.56 6.15
N ALA A 33 20.71 -7.86 7.40
CA ALA A 33 20.66 -9.23 7.89
C ALA A 33 19.69 -10.09 7.06
N PHE A 34 18.46 -9.62 6.91
CA PHE A 34 17.43 -10.36 6.17
C PHE A 34 17.69 -10.37 4.66
N SER A 35 18.10 -9.25 4.05
CA SER A 35 18.37 -9.21 2.61
C SER A 35 19.52 -10.15 2.22
N ARG A 36 20.61 -10.17 3.01
CA ARG A 36 21.75 -11.07 2.75
C ARG A 36 21.35 -12.52 2.93
N PHE A 37 20.61 -12.83 3.99
CA PHE A 37 20.12 -14.18 4.26
C PHE A 37 19.23 -14.68 3.11
N GLN A 38 18.17 -13.93 2.77
CA GLN A 38 17.22 -14.29 1.72
C GLN A 38 17.91 -14.42 0.37
N THR A 39 18.74 -13.44 -0.01
CA THR A 39 19.46 -13.48 -1.29
C THR A 39 20.34 -14.72 -1.40
N ARG A 40 21.12 -15.05 -0.37
CA ARG A 40 21.97 -16.26 -0.38
C ARG A 40 21.13 -17.53 -0.42
N TYR A 41 20.08 -17.59 0.39
CA TYR A 41 19.19 -18.74 0.45
C TYR A 41 18.54 -19.02 -0.91
N PHE A 42 17.90 -18.02 -1.53
CA PHE A 42 17.20 -18.20 -2.79
C PHE A 42 18.14 -18.44 -3.97
N ARG A 43 19.32 -17.80 -4.00
CA ARG A 43 20.33 -18.08 -5.03
C ARG A 43 20.85 -19.52 -4.95
N HIS A 44 21.07 -20.03 -3.74
CA HIS A 44 21.52 -21.41 -3.56
C HIS A 44 20.46 -22.43 -3.99
N HIS A 45 19.20 -22.24 -3.57
CA HIS A 45 18.14 -23.23 -3.80
C HIS A 45 17.49 -23.14 -5.18
N PHE A 46 17.42 -21.94 -5.77
CA PHE A 46 16.66 -21.72 -7.00
C PHE A 46 17.47 -21.04 -8.12
N GLY A 47 18.78 -20.82 -7.92
CA GLY A 47 19.64 -20.10 -8.87
C GLY A 47 19.69 -20.74 -10.26
N ALA A 48 19.62 -22.07 -10.34
CA ALA A 48 19.58 -22.81 -11.61
C ALA A 48 18.25 -22.65 -12.37
N GLN A 49 17.13 -22.55 -11.66
CA GLN A 49 15.79 -22.43 -12.25
C GLN A 49 15.50 -21.02 -12.74
N PHE A 50 16.01 -20.01 -12.04
CA PHE A 50 15.81 -18.60 -12.39
C PHE A 50 16.96 -18.01 -13.22
N SER A 51 17.87 -18.81 -13.79
CA SER A 51 18.94 -18.33 -14.67
C SER A 51 19.72 -17.12 -14.13
N ASN A 52 20.01 -17.08 -12.82
CA ASN A 52 20.60 -15.92 -12.14
C ASN A 52 19.80 -14.59 -12.23
N LEU A 53 18.51 -14.59 -12.59
CA LEU A 53 17.66 -13.39 -12.58
C LEU A 53 17.54 -12.79 -11.17
N VAL A 54 17.49 -13.64 -10.15
CA VAL A 54 17.39 -13.21 -8.76
C VAL A 54 18.77 -12.71 -8.30
N LYS A 55 19.06 -11.45 -8.63
CA LYS A 55 20.31 -10.76 -8.23
C LYS A 55 20.32 -10.42 -6.74
N ALA A 56 19.18 -10.00 -6.21
CA ALA A 56 18.98 -9.66 -4.81
C ALA A 56 17.51 -9.84 -4.41
N VAL A 57 17.29 -10.33 -3.18
CA VAL A 57 16.00 -10.30 -2.49
C VAL A 57 16.18 -9.38 -1.29
N ASN A 58 15.59 -8.19 -1.39
CA ASN A 58 15.76 -7.14 -0.40
C ASN A 58 14.62 -7.18 0.62
N TYR A 59 14.97 -6.89 1.87
CA TYR A 59 14.08 -6.75 2.99
C TYR A 59 14.27 -5.36 3.61
N GLY A 60 13.16 -4.69 3.92
CA GLY A 60 13.15 -3.48 4.72
C GLY A 60 11.98 -3.53 5.70
N PRO A 61 12.18 -3.17 6.99
CA PRO A 61 11.14 -3.29 8.01
C PRO A 61 9.89 -2.45 7.69
N CYS A 62 10.03 -1.33 6.98
CA CYS A 62 8.91 -0.54 6.47
C CYS A 62 8.47 -0.94 5.03
N GLN A 63 9.41 -1.41 4.21
CA GLN A 63 9.15 -1.77 2.81
C GLN A 63 8.26 -3.01 2.69
N VAL A 64 8.48 -4.03 3.54
CA VAL A 64 7.72 -5.28 3.48
C VAL A 64 6.25 -5.10 3.88
N PRO A 65 5.89 -4.40 4.97
CA PRO A 65 4.50 -4.07 5.25
C PRO A 65 3.85 -3.22 4.15
N THR A 66 4.60 -2.31 3.52
CA THR A 66 4.08 -1.50 2.42
C THR A 66 3.74 -2.38 1.20
N LEU A 67 4.62 -3.31 0.83
CA LEU A 67 4.35 -4.27 -0.25
C LEU A 67 3.16 -5.17 0.10
N TRP A 68 3.03 -5.56 1.37
CA TRP A 68 1.90 -6.36 1.85
C TRP A 68 0.55 -5.68 1.55
N LEU A 69 0.44 -4.35 1.65
CA LEU A 69 -0.80 -3.64 1.31
C LEU A 69 -1.20 -3.87 -0.15
N CYS A 70 -0.24 -3.83 -1.07
CA CYS A 70 -0.48 -4.08 -2.50
C CYS A 70 -0.88 -5.55 -2.74
N VAL A 71 -0.12 -6.48 -2.16
CA VAL A 71 -0.35 -7.93 -2.33
C VAL A 71 -1.69 -8.33 -1.72
N HIS A 72 -2.01 -7.83 -0.52
CA HIS A 72 -3.28 -8.08 0.15
C HIS A 72 -4.46 -7.62 -0.71
N ARG A 73 -4.40 -6.41 -1.28
CA ARG A 73 -5.45 -5.93 -2.18
C ARG A 73 -5.55 -6.79 -3.45
N HIS A 74 -4.42 -7.23 -3.99
CA HIS A 74 -4.37 -8.10 -5.16
C HIS A 74 -5.06 -9.43 -4.89
N CYS A 75 -4.71 -10.13 -3.79
CA CYS A 75 -5.39 -11.37 -3.40
C CYS A 75 -6.90 -11.17 -3.21
N GLN A 76 -7.32 -10.06 -2.59
CA GLN A 76 -8.75 -9.74 -2.49
C GLN A 76 -9.46 -9.56 -3.85
N VAL A 77 -8.75 -9.10 -4.89
CA VAL A 77 -9.31 -9.05 -6.26
C VAL A 77 -9.38 -10.44 -6.85
N GLU A 78 -8.32 -11.24 -6.72
CA GLU A 78 -8.26 -12.60 -7.28
C GLU A 78 -9.30 -13.53 -6.64
N ASP A 79 -9.48 -13.42 -5.32
CA ASP A 79 -10.44 -14.19 -4.54
C ASP A 79 -11.88 -13.63 -4.66
N PHE A 80 -12.06 -12.46 -5.30
CA PHE A 80 -13.39 -11.87 -5.44
C PHE A 80 -14.23 -12.68 -6.43
N SER A 81 -15.26 -13.35 -5.90
CA SER A 81 -16.31 -13.97 -6.71
C SER A 81 -17.48 -13.00 -6.89
N PRO A 82 -17.72 -12.46 -8.11
CA PRO A 82 -18.82 -11.52 -8.33
C PRO A 82 -20.17 -12.19 -8.11
N LYS A 83 -20.99 -11.64 -7.19
CA LYS A 83 -22.38 -12.07 -6.99
C LYS A 83 -23.33 -11.23 -7.84
N ALA A 84 -24.12 -11.88 -8.68
CA ALA A 84 -25.20 -11.22 -9.42
C ALA A 84 -26.23 -10.60 -8.45
N PHE A 85 -26.75 -9.44 -8.82
CA PHE A 85 -27.75 -8.72 -8.04
C PHE A 85 -28.66 -7.92 -8.98
N TRP A 86 -29.89 -7.66 -8.54
CA TRP A 86 -30.88 -6.89 -9.26
C TRP A 86 -31.00 -5.49 -8.68
N ARG A 87 -31.40 -4.52 -9.51
CA ARG A 87 -31.76 -3.16 -9.09
C ARG A 87 -33.00 -2.71 -9.84
N LEU A 88 -33.93 -2.08 -9.13
CA LEU A 88 -35.11 -1.48 -9.73
C LEU A 88 -34.81 -0.02 -10.11
N ARG A 89 -34.81 0.25 -11.42
CA ARG A 89 -34.68 1.59 -12.00
C ARG A 89 -35.93 1.91 -12.80
N VAL A 90 -36.47 3.11 -12.60
CA VAL A 90 -37.65 3.62 -13.32
C VAL A 90 -37.30 4.96 -13.96
N ALA A 91 -37.85 5.22 -15.14
CA ALA A 91 -37.75 6.52 -15.80
C ALA A 91 -39.08 7.26 -15.61
N LEU A 92 -39.05 8.38 -14.89
CA LEU A 92 -40.22 9.22 -14.63
C LEU A 92 -40.33 10.28 -15.73
N LYS A 93 -41.50 10.40 -16.37
CA LYS A 93 -41.79 11.48 -17.32
C LYS A 93 -42.66 12.53 -16.68
N THR A 94 -42.26 13.80 -16.76
CA THR A 94 -43.18 14.90 -16.44
C THR A 94 -44.11 15.18 -17.62
N PRO A 95 -45.26 15.83 -17.37
CA PRO A 95 -46.15 16.31 -18.42
C PRO A 95 -45.45 17.25 -19.42
N GLU A 96 -44.38 17.96 -19.03
CA GLU A 96 -43.58 18.80 -19.94
C GLU A 96 -42.56 18.00 -20.79
N GLY A 97 -42.60 16.66 -20.72
CA GLY A 97 -41.74 15.77 -21.50
C GLY A 97 -40.32 15.58 -20.95
N ARG A 98 -40.03 16.05 -19.73
CA ARG A 98 -38.72 15.82 -19.09
C ARG A 98 -38.67 14.41 -18.48
N GLU A 99 -37.61 13.68 -18.79
CA GLU A 99 -37.33 12.36 -18.21
C GLU A 99 -36.34 12.48 -17.04
N PHE A 100 -36.66 11.82 -15.92
CA PHE A 100 -35.76 11.72 -14.76
C PHE A 100 -35.62 10.26 -14.33
N PRO A 101 -34.39 9.73 -14.20
CA PRO A 101 -34.19 8.40 -13.65
C PRO A 101 -34.42 8.40 -12.14
N ALA A 102 -35.17 7.41 -11.64
CA ALA A 102 -35.31 7.11 -10.22
C ALA A 102 -34.88 5.66 -9.95
N GLU A 103 -34.15 5.47 -8.86
CA GLU A 103 -33.69 4.14 -8.38
C GLU A 103 -34.41 3.83 -7.06
N ALA A 104 -34.82 2.58 -6.87
CA ALA A 104 -35.56 2.20 -5.66
C ALA A 104 -34.68 2.31 -4.41
N ALA A 105 -35.28 2.78 -3.31
CA ALA A 105 -34.57 3.00 -2.05
C ALA A 105 -34.00 1.72 -1.42
N CYS A 106 -34.53 0.55 -1.76
CA CYS A 106 -34.04 -0.75 -1.28
C CYS A 106 -32.64 -1.12 -1.83
N GLY A 107 -32.12 -0.39 -2.82
CA GLY A 107 -30.76 -0.59 -3.33
C GLY A 107 -30.61 -1.88 -4.12
N LYS A 108 -29.68 -2.74 -3.72
CA LYS A 108 -29.39 -4.01 -4.40
C LYS A 108 -30.27 -5.12 -3.83
N LEU A 109 -30.84 -5.93 -4.72
CA LEU A 109 -31.60 -7.13 -4.38
C LEU A 109 -30.76 -8.35 -4.76
N TRP A 110 -30.58 -9.26 -3.82
CA TRP A 110 -29.98 -10.57 -4.07
C TRP A 110 -31.08 -11.59 -3.80
N ASP A 111 -31.30 -12.49 -4.77
CA ASP A 111 -32.08 -13.72 -4.54
C ASP A 111 -31.17 -14.76 -3.84
#